data_AF-A0A485AM48-F1
#
_entry.id   AF-A0A485AM48-F1
#
_cell.length_a   1.000
_cell.length_b   1.000
_cell.length_c   1.000
_cell.angle_alpha   90.00
_cell.angle_beta   90.00
_cell.angle_gamma   90.00
#
_symmetry.space_group_name_H-M   'P 1'
#
loop_
_entity.id
_entity.type
_entity.pdbx_description
1 polymer ?
#
loop_
_entity_poly.entity_id
_entity_poly.type
_entity_poly.pdbx_seq_one_letter_code
_entity_poly.pdbx_strand_id
1 'polypeptide(L)'
;MSNQVLAVGDKLKLANNSTLSRKTWQAYGAELGSMLDSLVASMNSKNENGSYLFSGTMTGSKTVELDANGKYVFGGNENSRDTIVANGVSITENTNISHAFSSSGNDLEMLNKLKELSEKMQDPNANYADYQDDLSAMIDMSQSTSDNLGALFTDLGGPSEPFDAD
;
A
#
# COMPACT_ATOMS: atom_id res chain seq x y z
N MET A 1 0.28 -5.11 7.53
CA MET A 1 0.45 -4.12 6.45
C MET A 1 1.14 -2.83 6.91
N SER A 2 0.65 -2.07 7.90
CA SER A 2 1.30 -0.81 8.32
C SER A 2 2.79 -0.98 8.65
N ASN A 3 3.15 -2.03 9.39
CA ASN A 3 4.56 -2.34 9.68
C ASN A 3 5.41 -2.64 8.42
N GLN A 4 4.81 -3.25 7.39
CA GLN A 4 5.53 -3.51 6.12
C GLN A 4 5.78 -2.22 5.37
N VAL A 5 4.80 -1.31 5.35
CA VAL A 5 4.94 0.02 4.77
C VAL A 5 6.02 0.81 5.53
N LEU A 6 6.00 0.82 6.87
CA LEU A 6 7.06 1.46 7.66
C LEU A 6 8.45 0.88 7.36
N ALA A 7 8.57 -0.44 7.26
CA ALA A 7 9.84 -1.08 6.91
C ALA A 7 10.33 -0.67 5.51
N VAL A 8 9.43 -0.47 4.54
CA VAL A 8 9.77 0.11 3.22
C VAL A 8 10.30 1.53 3.39
N GLY A 9 9.61 2.38 4.14
CA GLY A 9 10.05 3.74 4.46
C GLY A 9 11.47 3.78 5.08
N ASP A 10 11.74 2.90 6.03
CA ASP A 10 13.06 2.80 6.67
C ASP A 10 14.14 2.33 5.69
N LYS A 11 13.83 1.36 4.82
CA LYS A 11 14.75 0.92 3.77
C LYS A 11 15.05 2.04 2.77
N LEU A 12 14.03 2.82 2.38
CA LEU A 12 14.21 3.96 1.49
C LEU A 12 15.11 5.04 2.13
N LYS A 13 14.95 5.31 3.44
CA LYS A 13 15.85 6.21 4.19
C LYS A 13 17.30 5.72 4.17
N LEU A 14 17.52 4.42 4.34
CA LEU A 14 18.86 3.82 4.25
C LEU A 14 19.44 3.95 2.84
N ALA A 15 18.61 3.80 1.80
CA ALA A 15 19.00 3.93 0.41
C ALA A 15 19.25 5.39 -0.03
N ASN A 16 18.60 6.37 0.61
CA ASN A 16 18.74 7.81 0.37
C ASN A 16 20.06 8.37 0.95
N ASN A 17 21.18 7.75 0.54
CA ASN A 17 22.52 8.15 0.92
C ASN A 17 23.44 8.10 -0.31
N SER A 18 23.94 9.27 -0.71
CA SER A 18 24.78 9.47 -1.90
C SER A 18 26.18 8.86 -1.79
N THR A 19 26.62 8.44 -0.60
CA THR A 19 27.95 7.87 -0.35
C THR A 19 28.01 6.35 -0.54
N LEU A 20 26.88 5.71 -0.78
CA LEU A 20 26.81 4.26 -0.98
C LEU A 20 27.42 3.85 -2.32
N SER A 21 27.85 2.59 -2.39
CA SER A 21 28.33 2.03 -3.65
C SER A 21 27.16 1.66 -4.58
N ARG A 22 27.38 1.65 -5.90
CA ARG A 22 26.38 1.18 -6.87
C ARG A 22 25.85 -0.21 -6.53
N LYS A 23 26.74 -1.14 -6.14
CA LYS A 23 26.34 -2.50 -5.72
C LYS A 23 25.40 -2.47 -4.52
N THR A 24 25.60 -1.55 -3.59
CA THR A 24 24.73 -1.37 -2.42
C THR A 24 23.36 -0.83 -2.83
N TRP A 25 23.30 0.17 -3.72
CA TRP A 25 22.02 0.65 -4.24
C TRP A 25 21.26 -0.43 -5.00
N GLN A 26 21.94 -1.23 -5.84
CA GLN A 26 21.31 -2.34 -6.54
C GLN A 26 20.74 -3.39 -5.56
N ALA A 27 21.47 -3.70 -4.49
CA ALA A 27 20.98 -4.59 -3.44
C ALA A 27 19.73 -4.02 -2.77
N TYR A 28 19.73 -2.74 -2.41
CA TYR A 28 18.53 -2.09 -1.87
C TYR A 28 17.36 -2.07 -2.85
N GLY A 29 17.60 -1.83 -4.14
CA GLY A 29 16.58 -1.93 -5.17
C GLY A 29 15.94 -3.32 -5.21
N ALA A 30 16.74 -4.38 -5.20
CA ALA A 30 16.24 -5.76 -5.17
C ALA A 30 15.45 -6.09 -3.88
N GLU A 31 15.93 -5.60 -2.74
CA GLU A 31 15.22 -5.75 -1.47
C GLU A 31 13.89 -4.99 -1.45
N LEU A 32 13.83 -3.76 -1.99
CA LEU A 32 12.60 -2.99 -2.14
C LEU A 32 11.59 -3.72 -3.04
N GLY A 33 12.05 -4.35 -4.12
CA GLY A 33 11.20 -5.19 -4.98
C GLY A 33 10.62 -6.39 -4.22
N SER A 34 11.41 -7.04 -3.38
CA SER A 34 10.93 -8.15 -2.54
C SER A 34 9.90 -7.68 -1.50
N MET A 35 10.09 -6.49 -0.93
CA MET A 35 9.15 -5.88 0.02
C MET A 35 7.84 -5.50 -0.67
N LEU A 36 7.90 -4.98 -1.90
CA LEU A 36 6.75 -4.72 -2.75
C LEU A 36 5.95 -6.00 -3.03
N ASP A 37 6.60 -7.09 -3.42
CA ASP A 37 5.93 -8.38 -3.64
C ASP A 37 5.20 -8.86 -2.38
N SER A 38 5.83 -8.70 -1.22
CA SER A 38 5.23 -9.03 0.08
C SER A 38 4.01 -8.15 0.38
N LEU A 39 4.06 -6.85 0.06
CA LEU A 39 2.93 -5.93 0.20
C LEU A 39 1.77 -6.34 -0.71
N VAL A 40 2.03 -6.59 -1.99
CA VAL A 40 1.01 -7.03 -2.97
C VAL A 40 0.37 -8.35 -2.53
N ALA A 41 1.16 -9.31 -2.04
CA ALA A 41 0.64 -10.55 -1.49
C ALA A 41 -0.27 -10.31 -0.27
N SER A 42 0.12 -9.37 0.60
CA SER A 42 -0.69 -8.99 1.78
C SER A 42 -2.01 -8.33 1.38
N MET A 43 -2.00 -7.46 0.37
CA MET A 43 -3.20 -6.82 -0.19
C MET A 43 -4.13 -7.83 -0.89
N ASN A 44 -3.57 -8.91 -1.41
CA ASN A 44 -4.30 -10.02 -2.01
C ASN A 44 -4.59 -11.15 -1.00
N SER A 45 -4.56 -10.86 0.31
CA SER A 45 -4.90 -11.83 1.34
C SER A 45 -6.37 -12.28 1.24
N LYS A 46 -6.59 -13.56 1.55
CA LYS A 46 -7.90 -14.21 1.50
C LYS A 46 -8.35 -14.60 2.91
N ASN A 47 -9.66 -14.61 3.14
CA ASN A 47 -10.25 -15.21 4.33
C ASN A 47 -10.32 -16.75 4.22
N GLU A 48 -10.84 -17.39 5.27
CA GLU A 48 -11.02 -18.84 5.36
C GLU A 48 -11.89 -19.43 4.23
N ASN A 49 -12.79 -18.62 3.67
CA ASN A 49 -13.67 -19.00 2.57
C ASN A 49 -13.01 -18.82 1.18
N GLY A 50 -11.75 -18.37 1.12
CA GLY A 50 -11.03 -18.12 -0.12
C GLY A 50 -11.36 -16.79 -0.80
N SER A 51 -12.15 -15.94 -0.14
CA SER A 51 -12.54 -14.61 -0.60
C SER A 51 -11.47 -13.57 -0.25
N TYR A 52 -11.16 -12.67 -1.19
CA TYR A 52 -10.24 -11.56 -0.96
C TYR A 52 -10.78 -10.61 0.11
N LEU A 53 -9.92 -10.24 1.07
CA LEU A 53 -10.29 -9.43 2.22
C LEU A 53 -10.52 -7.96 1.90
N PHE A 54 -9.87 -7.46 0.84
CA PHE A 54 -9.71 -6.03 0.59
C PHE A 54 -10.23 -5.58 -0.77
N SER A 55 -10.95 -6.43 -1.50
CA SER A 55 -11.46 -6.16 -2.86
C SER A 55 -12.88 -5.60 -2.90
N GLY A 56 -13.35 -5.00 -1.79
CA GLY A 56 -14.71 -4.46 -1.70
C GLY A 56 -15.76 -5.57 -1.71
N THR A 57 -16.82 -5.42 -2.50
CA THR A 57 -17.83 -6.48 -2.69
C THR A 57 -17.41 -7.51 -3.75
N MET A 58 -16.32 -7.24 -4.50
CA MET A 58 -15.75 -8.14 -5.49
C MET A 58 -14.80 -9.16 -4.84
N THR A 59 -15.29 -9.88 -3.84
CA THR A 59 -14.52 -10.84 -3.04
C THR A 59 -13.91 -12.00 -3.84
N GLY A 60 -14.39 -12.25 -5.06
CA GLY A 60 -13.81 -13.23 -6.00
C GLY A 60 -12.68 -12.69 -6.89
N SER A 61 -12.45 -11.38 -6.92
CA SER A 61 -11.42 -10.73 -7.75
C SER A 61 -10.24 -10.29 -6.89
N LYS A 62 -9.02 -10.35 -7.44
CA LYS A 62 -7.84 -9.88 -6.72
C LYS A 62 -7.98 -8.40 -6.42
N THR A 63 -7.58 -8.00 -5.21
CA THR A 63 -7.50 -6.60 -4.82
C THR A 63 -6.53 -5.84 -5.71
N VAL A 64 -5.37 -6.43 -5.97
CA VAL A 64 -4.28 -5.82 -6.74
C VAL A 64 -3.90 -6.74 -7.90
N GLU A 65 -3.95 -6.20 -9.11
CA GLU A 65 -3.59 -6.89 -10.36
C GLU A 65 -2.55 -6.10 -11.15
N LEU A 66 -1.84 -6.76 -12.06
CA LEU A 66 -0.94 -6.09 -13.00
C LEU A 66 -1.68 -5.85 -14.32
N ASP A 67 -1.64 -4.62 -14.81
CA ASP A 67 -2.17 -4.27 -16.13
C ASP A 67 -1.25 -4.75 -17.27
N ALA A 68 -1.67 -4.53 -18.52
CA ALA A 68 -0.88 -4.89 -19.70
C ALA A 68 0.47 -4.14 -19.81
N ASN A 69 0.63 -3.04 -19.08
CA ASN A 69 1.84 -2.22 -19.04
C ASN A 69 2.75 -2.61 -17.86
N GLY A 70 2.36 -3.58 -17.03
CA GLY A 70 3.10 -3.98 -15.84
C GLY A 70 2.96 -3.02 -14.66
N LYS A 71 1.89 -2.22 -14.62
CA LYS A 71 1.52 -1.37 -13.48
C LYS A 71 0.49 -2.06 -12.60
N TYR A 72 0.60 -1.86 -11.30
CA TYR A 72 -0.41 -2.34 -10.36
C TYR A 72 -1.68 -1.51 -10.47
N VAL A 73 -2.81 -2.18 -10.62
CA VAL A 73 -4.15 -1.59 -10.68
C VAL A 73 -5.04 -2.25 -9.64
N PHE A 74 -6.00 -1.48 -9.12
CA PHE A 74 -7.00 -2.00 -8.21
C PHE A 74 -8.04 -2.81 -8.99
N GLY A 75 -8.14 -4.11 -8.68
CA GLY A 75 -9.07 -5.05 -9.32
C GLY A 75 -10.40 -5.22 -8.55
N GLY A 76 -10.56 -4.53 -7.43
CA GLY A 76 -11.78 -4.55 -6.61
C GLY A 76 -12.77 -3.45 -6.99
N ASN A 77 -13.69 -3.16 -6.07
CA ASN A 77 -14.54 -1.98 -6.15
C ASN A 77 -14.54 -1.19 -4.83
N GLU A 78 -15.00 0.05 -4.91
CA GLU A 78 -15.14 0.94 -3.75
C GLU A 78 -16.44 0.69 -2.96
N ASN A 79 -17.22 -0.33 -3.34
CA ASN A 79 -18.49 -0.62 -2.67
C ASN A 79 -18.21 -1.28 -1.32
N SER A 80 -18.77 -0.71 -0.26
CA SER A 80 -18.81 -1.36 1.05
C SER A 80 -20.03 -2.27 1.20
N ARG A 81 -19.94 -3.28 2.06
CA ARG A 81 -21.09 -3.96 2.66
C ARG A 81 -21.26 -3.42 4.06
N ASP A 82 -22.35 -2.69 4.23
CA ASP A 82 -22.75 -2.14 5.51
C ASP A 82 -23.79 -3.08 6.13
N THR A 83 -23.53 -3.56 7.34
CA THR A 83 -24.55 -4.28 8.11
C THR A 83 -25.05 -3.37 9.22
N ILE A 84 -26.36 -3.09 9.21
CA ILE A 84 -27.02 -2.37 10.29
C ILE A 84 -27.15 -3.32 11.48
N VAL A 85 -26.51 -3.00 12.60
CA VAL A 85 -26.79 -3.66 13.87
C VAL A 85 -27.99 -3.01 14.56
N ALA A 86 -28.67 -3.76 15.42
CA ALA A 86 -29.75 -3.21 16.25
C ALA A 86 -29.24 -1.97 17.01
N ASN A 87 -30.05 -0.91 17.05
CA ASN A 87 -29.74 0.48 17.43
C ASN A 87 -29.25 1.42 16.31
N GLY A 88 -29.30 1.03 15.03
CA GLY A 88 -29.04 1.97 13.93
C GLY A 88 -27.56 2.32 13.73
N VAL A 89 -26.68 1.60 14.41
CA VAL A 89 -25.24 1.63 14.19
C VAL A 89 -24.92 0.76 12.96
N SER A 90 -24.12 1.28 12.04
CA SER A 90 -23.69 0.54 10.85
C SER A 90 -22.25 0.08 11.03
N ILE A 91 -21.98 -1.20 10.74
CA ILE A 91 -20.62 -1.74 10.72
C ILE A 91 -20.23 -1.99 9.26
N THR A 92 -19.18 -1.32 8.81
CA THR A 92 -18.55 -1.55 7.50
C THR A 92 -17.82 -2.89 7.53
N GLU A 93 -18.30 -3.89 6.80
CA GLU A 93 -17.75 -5.25 6.83
C GLU A 93 -16.50 -5.45 5.96
N ASN A 94 -16.21 -4.53 5.03
CA ASN A 94 -15.10 -4.63 4.09
C ASN A 94 -14.31 -3.32 3.98
N THR A 95 -12.99 -3.44 3.93
CA THR A 95 -12.08 -2.29 3.93
C THR A 95 -11.52 -2.06 2.54
N ASN A 96 -11.76 -0.87 1.99
CA ASN A 96 -11.04 -0.46 0.79
C ASN A 96 -9.66 0.11 1.15
N ILE A 97 -8.65 -0.74 1.05
CA ILE A 97 -7.25 -0.35 1.33
C ILE A 97 -6.60 0.42 0.17
N SER A 98 -7.15 0.41 -1.05
CA SER A 98 -6.48 1.03 -2.21
C SER A 98 -6.29 2.53 -2.02
N HIS A 99 -7.23 3.19 -1.33
CA HIS A 99 -7.13 4.60 -0.97
C HIS A 99 -5.93 4.89 -0.06
N ALA A 100 -5.54 3.96 0.81
CA ALA A 100 -4.37 4.18 1.65
C ALA A 100 -3.07 4.27 0.83
N PHE A 101 -3.01 3.54 -0.28
CA PHE A 101 -1.86 3.45 -1.18
C PHE A 101 -1.95 4.40 -2.38
N SER A 102 -2.99 5.23 -2.46
CA SER A 102 -3.25 6.15 -3.57
C SER A 102 -3.42 7.56 -3.05
N SER A 103 -2.71 8.54 -3.62
CA SER A 103 -2.92 9.95 -3.26
C SER A 103 -4.28 10.47 -3.76
N SER A 104 -4.77 9.91 -4.86
CA SER A 104 -6.09 10.18 -5.43
C SER A 104 -6.63 8.95 -6.14
N GLY A 105 -7.94 8.70 -6.04
CA GLY A 105 -8.57 7.56 -6.71
C GLY A 105 -8.07 6.21 -6.16
N ASN A 106 -7.79 5.27 -7.07
CA ASN A 106 -7.41 3.88 -6.76
C ASN A 106 -6.22 3.40 -7.60
N ASP A 107 -5.29 4.31 -7.90
CA ASP A 107 -4.19 4.06 -8.84
C ASP A 107 -2.99 3.34 -8.21
N LEU A 108 -3.06 3.03 -6.91
CA LEU A 108 -2.01 2.34 -6.16
C LEU A 108 -0.63 2.98 -6.38
N GLU A 109 -0.61 4.31 -6.38
CA GLU A 109 0.56 5.14 -6.71
C GLU A 109 1.80 4.70 -5.94
N MET A 110 1.63 4.35 -4.66
CA MET A 110 2.73 3.87 -3.82
C MET A 110 3.39 2.61 -4.36
N LEU A 111 2.59 1.61 -4.76
CA LEU A 111 3.11 0.35 -5.30
C LEU A 111 3.81 0.58 -6.64
N ASN A 112 3.21 1.41 -7.50
CA ASN A 112 3.75 1.72 -8.82
C ASN A 112 5.08 2.48 -8.73
N LYS A 113 5.16 3.53 -7.90
CA LYS A 113 6.40 4.26 -7.69
C LYS A 113 7.47 3.41 -7.00
N LEU A 114 7.10 2.54 -6.05
CA LEU A 114 8.04 1.61 -5.42
C LEU A 114 8.63 0.64 -6.44
N LYS A 115 7.80 0.12 -7.36
CA LYS A 115 8.23 -0.76 -8.46
C LYS A 115 9.21 -0.03 -9.38
N GLU A 116 8.82 1.14 -9.88
CA GLU A 116 9.65 1.95 -10.77
C GLU A 116 10.99 2.31 -10.11
N LEU A 117 10.98 2.69 -8.83
CA LEU A 117 12.20 3.00 -8.07
C LEU A 117 13.08 1.76 -7.88
N SER A 118 12.50 0.62 -7.50
CA SER A 118 13.20 -0.65 -7.35
C SER A 118 13.91 -1.06 -8.65
N GLU A 119 13.25 -0.91 -9.80
CA GLU A 119 13.81 -1.19 -11.12
C GLU A 119 14.93 -0.21 -11.48
N LYS A 120 14.73 1.10 -11.28
CA LYS A 120 15.75 2.14 -11.53
C LYS A 120 17.00 1.93 -10.69
N MET A 121 16.85 1.59 -9.41
CA MET A 121 18.00 1.36 -8.51
C MET A 121 18.82 0.12 -8.89
N GLN A 122 18.20 -0.84 -9.60
CA GLN A 122 18.88 -2.04 -10.10
C GLN A 122 19.58 -1.82 -11.44
N ASP A 123 19.23 -0.76 -12.18
CA ASP A 123 19.86 -0.44 -13.47
C ASP A 123 21.36 -0.14 -13.29
N PRO A 124 22.26 -0.88 -13.94
CA PRO A 124 23.71 -0.64 -13.86
C PRO A 124 24.15 0.72 -14.40
N ASN A 125 23.32 1.37 -15.23
CA ASN A 125 23.60 2.67 -15.84
C ASN A 125 23.03 3.85 -15.04
N ALA A 126 22.13 3.61 -14.09
CA ALA A 126 21.56 4.65 -13.27
C ALA A 126 22.59 5.22 -12.29
N ASN A 127 22.46 6.51 -12.02
CA ASN A 127 23.19 7.23 -10.98
C ASN A 127 22.23 7.62 -9.87
N TYR A 128 22.76 7.80 -8.66
CA TYR A 128 21.98 8.24 -7.51
C TYR A 128 21.14 9.50 -7.79
N ALA A 129 21.68 10.45 -8.55
CA ALA A 129 20.99 11.67 -8.93
C ALA A 129 19.70 11.43 -9.73
N ASP A 130 19.58 10.30 -10.44
CA ASP A 130 18.43 9.95 -11.27
C ASP A 130 17.22 9.48 -10.45
N TYR A 131 17.42 9.09 -9.19
CA TYR A 131 16.37 8.50 -8.33
C TYR A 131 16.38 9.02 -6.88
N GLN A 132 17.22 10.00 -6.53
CA GLN A 132 17.24 10.61 -5.18
C GLN A 132 15.93 11.35 -4.83
N ASP A 133 15.30 11.98 -5.82
CA ASP A 133 14.02 12.67 -5.65
C ASP A 133 12.90 11.66 -5.47
N ASP A 134 12.92 10.57 -6.25
CA ASP A 134 12.00 9.44 -6.12
C ASP A 134 12.14 8.76 -4.73
N LEU A 135 13.36 8.58 -4.23
CA LEU A 135 13.61 8.07 -2.88
C LEU A 135 12.97 8.96 -1.81
N SER A 136 13.17 10.28 -1.90
CA SER A 136 12.63 11.23 -0.93
C SER A 136 11.09 11.26 -0.97
N ALA A 137 10.51 11.32 -2.16
CA ALA A 137 9.06 11.26 -2.34
C ALA A 137 8.45 9.93 -1.82
N MET A 138 9.14 8.81 -2.03
CA MET A 138 8.71 7.50 -1.54
C MET A 138 8.80 7.40 -0.01
N ILE A 139 9.77 8.04 0.63
CA ILE A 139 9.89 8.10 2.10
C ILE A 139 8.67 8.82 2.69
N ASP A 140 8.26 9.93 2.10
CA ASP A 140 7.11 10.71 2.55
C ASP A 140 5.81 9.95 2.28
N MET A 141 5.63 9.41 1.08
CA MET A 141 4.46 8.63 0.72
C MET A 141 4.32 7.36 1.57
N SER A 142 5.43 6.73 1.97
CA SER A 142 5.42 5.60 2.89
C SER A 142 4.90 6.00 4.28
N GLN A 143 5.21 7.20 4.76
CA GLN A 143 4.67 7.71 6.03
C GLN A 143 3.18 7.98 5.90
N SER A 144 2.77 8.73 4.87
CA SER A 144 1.34 9.00 4.62
C SER A 144 0.51 7.73 4.43
N THR A 145 1.04 6.73 3.70
CA THR A 145 0.37 5.43 3.53
C THR A 145 0.23 4.71 4.86
N SER A 146 1.25 4.73 5.72
CA SER A 146 1.19 4.12 7.04
C SER A 146 0.17 4.82 7.95
N ASP A 147 0.11 6.15 7.91
CA ASP A 147 -0.84 6.96 8.68
C ASP A 147 -2.28 6.69 8.21
N ASN A 148 -2.51 6.65 6.89
CA ASN A 148 -3.79 6.30 6.29
C ASN A 148 -4.22 4.87 6.68
N LEU A 149 -3.31 3.90 6.63
CA LEU A 149 -3.59 2.54 7.10
C LEU A 149 -3.90 2.50 8.60
N GLY A 150 -3.18 3.29 9.41
CA GLY A 150 -3.46 3.44 10.83
C GLY A 150 -4.88 3.94 11.07
N ALA A 151 -5.28 5.01 10.40
CA ALA A 151 -6.64 5.55 10.48
C ALA A 151 -7.70 4.53 10.04
N LEU A 152 -7.49 3.83 8.92
CA LEU A 152 -8.40 2.78 8.46
C LEU A 152 -8.54 1.65 9.47
N PHE A 153 -7.45 1.18 10.09
CA PHE A 153 -7.52 0.12 11.10
C PHE A 153 -8.12 0.60 12.43
N THR A 154 -7.92 1.87 12.80
CA THR A 154 -8.59 2.47 13.95
C THR A 154 -10.09 2.59 13.72
N ASP A 155 -10.54 2.97 12.53
CA ASP A 155 -11.96 3.05 12.17
C ASP A 155 -12.65 1.68 12.28
N LEU A 156 -11.98 0.61 11.84
CA LEU A 156 -12.47 -0.77 11.97
C LEU A 156 -12.41 -1.31 13.40
N GLY A 157 -11.46 -0.83 14.20
CA GLY A 157 -11.21 -1.29 15.57
C GLY A 157 -11.94 -0.49 16.65
N GLY A 158 -12.47 0.69 16.31
CA GLY A 158 -13.23 1.55 17.20
C GLY A 158 -14.70 1.14 17.25
N PRO A 159 -15.36 1.21 18.42
CA PRO A 159 -16.82 1.25 18.42
C PRO A 159 -17.26 2.50 17.68
N SER A 160 -18.09 2.34 16.66
CA SER A 160 -18.89 3.41 16.07
C SER A 160 -19.84 3.96 17.14
N GLU A 161 -19.35 4.88 17.98
CA GLU A 161 -20.16 5.52 19.01
C GLU A 161 -21.09 6.55 18.36
N PRO A 162 -22.41 6.49 18.60
CA PRO A 162 -23.28 7.62 18.31
C PRO A 162 -22.94 8.75 19.30
N PHE A 163 -22.52 9.89 18.78
CA PHE A 163 -22.53 11.14 19.52
C PHE A 163 -23.98 11.58 19.73
N ASP A 164 -24.65 11.00 20.71
CA ASP A 164 -25.85 11.60 21.30
C ASP A 164 -25.41 12.60 22.38
N ALA A 165 -25.32 13.87 22.00
CA ALA A 165 -25.28 14.98 22.94
C ALA A 165 -26.70 15.56 23.06
N ASP A 166 -27.37 15.20 24.16
CA ASP A 166 -28.60 15.84 24.67
C ASP A 166 -28.29 17.24 25.23
#